data_AF-A0A2K1QIF3-F1
#
_entry.id   AF-A0A2K1QIF3-F1
#
_cell.length_a   1.000
_cell.length_b   1.000
_cell.length_c   1.000
_cell.angle_alpha   90.00
_cell.angle_beta   90.00
_cell.angle_gamma   90.00
#
_symmetry.space_group_name_H-M   'P 1'
#
loop_
_entity.id
_entity.type
_entity.pdbx_description
1 polymer ?
#
loop_
_entity_poly.entity_id
_entity_poly.type
_entity_poly.pdbx_seq_one_letter_code
_entity_poly.pdbx_strand_id
1 'polypeptide(L)'
;MSSVRTAVLEVERKFTSLSPLFATNAGPVPFLSLHRLPDRRFVDVYLDTPGTASLFKKGMYLRLRNGEWQAKLPVSGQRIFSDERSEHEPDGATTRFEEVHGQEDVELRLLPMLEGQVKTLGELERVARFRTHRKGWVVDGEFKVVWDQTCFGHGVGEVEYAGGEGVGYGDEEVRREVGGYNGAQMPQGPRGKLLEKAETMGLSKTSIGTSPESQGTWARVMGELGLGNALDEPKDGHLGAAAASAEEKLDGFMRRYEWAFGQGVAKGKLRAYFEKYGFPKGWERVSAKGWEYGGWAGVMDYGI
;
A
#
# COMPACT_ATOMS: atom_id res chain seq x y z
N MET A 1 24.85 3.41 4.16
CA MET A 1 24.27 2.94 2.87
C MET A 1 22.87 3.53 2.81
N SER A 2 22.58 4.48 1.92
CA SER A 2 21.23 5.06 1.86
C SER A 2 20.28 4.02 1.24
N SER A 3 19.33 3.53 2.04
CA SER A 3 18.26 2.66 1.54
C SER A 3 17.53 3.37 0.39
N VAL A 4 17.28 2.66 -0.70
CA VAL A 4 16.41 3.14 -1.77
C VAL A 4 15.02 3.26 -1.17
N ARG A 5 14.40 4.45 -1.22
CA ARG A 5 13.04 4.69 -0.71
C ARG A 5 12.08 3.71 -1.38
N THR A 6 11.51 2.77 -0.63
CA THR A 6 10.65 1.67 -1.14
C THR A 6 9.17 2.04 -1.07
N ALA A 7 8.78 3.07 -1.81
CA ALA A 7 7.38 3.40 -2.03
C ALA A 7 6.92 2.78 -3.35
N VAL A 8 5.83 2.02 -3.34
CA VAL A 8 5.26 1.36 -4.51
C VAL A 8 3.85 1.88 -4.76
N LEU A 9 3.57 2.35 -5.98
CA LEU A 9 2.21 2.66 -6.40
C LEU A 9 1.42 1.36 -6.55
N GLU A 10 0.31 1.26 -5.84
CA GLU A 10 -0.64 0.17 -5.88
C GLU A 10 -1.97 0.70 -6.44
N VAL A 11 -2.46 0.10 -7.52
CA VAL A 11 -3.77 0.41 -8.10
C VAL A 11 -4.56 -0.88 -8.11
N GLU A 12 -5.61 -0.94 -7.28
CA GLU A 12 -6.32 -2.18 -6.97
C GLU A 12 -7.84 -2.04 -7.13
N ARG A 13 -8.50 -3.15 -7.46
CA ARG A 13 -9.96 -3.29 -7.40
C ARG A 13 -10.33 -4.59 -6.68
N LYS A 14 -11.30 -4.50 -5.79
CA LYS A 14 -11.78 -5.64 -4.99
C LYS A 14 -12.94 -6.38 -5.67
N PHE A 15 -13.05 -7.68 -5.45
CA PHE A 15 -14.14 -8.53 -5.94
C PHE A 15 -14.59 -9.56 -4.88
N THR A 16 -15.81 -10.10 -5.03
CA THR A 16 -16.48 -10.90 -3.99
C THR A 16 -16.18 -12.39 -4.04
N SER A 17 -15.86 -12.93 -5.21
CA SER A 17 -15.52 -14.36 -5.40
C SER A 17 -14.76 -14.60 -6.70
N LEU A 18 -14.07 -15.73 -6.80
CA LEU A 18 -13.51 -16.23 -8.06
C LEU A 18 -14.49 -17.22 -8.71
N SER A 19 -14.62 -17.14 -10.03
CA SER A 19 -15.32 -18.16 -10.81
C SER A 19 -14.66 -19.53 -10.66
N PRO A 20 -15.43 -20.64 -10.62
CA PRO A 20 -14.86 -21.99 -10.65
C PRO A 20 -13.97 -22.26 -11.88
N LEU A 21 -14.17 -21.51 -12.97
CA LEU A 21 -13.40 -21.62 -14.21
C LEU A 21 -12.08 -20.83 -14.17
N PHE A 22 -11.85 -20.00 -13.14
CA PHE A 22 -10.67 -19.13 -13.04
C PHE A 22 -9.39 -19.96 -13.00
N ALA A 23 -9.32 -20.94 -12.09
CA ALA A 23 -8.09 -21.69 -11.83
C ALA A 23 -7.66 -22.58 -13.00
N THR A 24 -8.60 -22.96 -13.87
CA THR A 24 -8.34 -23.74 -15.09
C THR A 24 -8.22 -22.88 -16.35
N ASN A 25 -8.39 -21.56 -16.21
CA ASN A 25 -8.45 -20.63 -17.33
C ASN A 25 -9.48 -21.04 -18.41
N ALA A 26 -10.61 -21.62 -18.00
CA ALA A 26 -11.59 -22.23 -18.91
C ALA A 26 -12.80 -21.32 -19.17
N GLY A 27 -12.66 -20.02 -18.95
CA GLY A 27 -13.72 -19.04 -19.19
C GLY A 27 -13.96 -18.75 -20.68
N PRO A 28 -15.05 -18.02 -21.01
CA PRO A 28 -15.40 -17.68 -22.39
C PRO A 28 -14.31 -16.91 -23.14
N VAL A 29 -13.59 -16.04 -22.43
CA VAL A 29 -12.39 -15.34 -22.92
C VAL A 29 -11.24 -15.73 -21.99
N PRO A 30 -10.44 -16.75 -22.33
CA PRO A 30 -9.34 -17.18 -21.47
C PRO A 30 -8.28 -16.07 -21.35
N PHE A 31 -7.61 -16.02 -20.21
CA PHE A 31 -6.39 -15.25 -20.00
C PHE A 31 -5.32 -15.67 -21.01
N LEU A 32 -4.48 -14.73 -21.44
CA LEU A 32 -3.29 -14.99 -22.25
C LEU A 32 -2.28 -15.83 -21.47
N SER A 33 -2.13 -15.54 -20.17
CA SER A 33 -1.33 -16.35 -19.25
C SER A 33 -1.92 -16.33 -17.84
N LEU A 34 -1.73 -17.43 -17.11
CA LEU A 34 -2.17 -17.57 -15.74
C LEU A 34 -1.13 -18.37 -14.95
N HIS A 35 -0.38 -17.68 -14.09
CA HIS A 35 0.68 -18.26 -13.28
C HIS A 35 0.28 -18.26 -11.82
N ARG A 36 0.24 -19.43 -11.18
CA ARG A 36 -0.08 -19.57 -9.76
C ARG A 36 1.13 -19.21 -8.91
N LEU A 37 0.96 -18.25 -8.00
CA LEU A 37 1.95 -17.90 -6.98
C LEU A 37 1.88 -18.85 -5.78
N PRO A 38 2.94 -18.99 -4.96
CA PRO A 38 2.88 -19.74 -3.71
C PRO A 38 1.79 -19.24 -2.75
N ASP A 39 1.17 -20.15 -2.01
CA ASP A 39 0.24 -19.81 -0.92
C ASP A 39 1.00 -19.06 0.18
N ARG A 40 0.43 -17.97 0.68
CA ARG A 40 1.04 -17.15 1.74
C ARG A 40 0.16 -17.11 2.97
N ARG A 41 0.80 -17.09 4.15
CA ARG A 41 0.13 -16.87 5.43
C ARG A 41 0.83 -15.74 6.15
N PHE A 42 0.05 -14.77 6.62
CA PHE A 42 0.58 -13.65 7.39
C PHE A 42 -0.41 -13.20 8.45
N VAL A 43 0.12 -12.55 9.46
CA VAL A 43 -0.66 -11.88 10.50
C VAL A 43 -0.49 -10.38 10.33
N ASP A 44 -1.61 -9.68 10.21
CA ASP A 44 -1.65 -8.22 10.24
C ASP A 44 -2.10 -7.76 11.64
N VAL A 45 -1.37 -6.83 12.22
CA VAL A 45 -1.80 -6.01 13.36
C VAL A 45 -2.00 -4.59 12.84
N TYR A 46 -3.25 -4.12 12.79
CA TYR A 46 -3.57 -2.76 12.35
C TYR A 46 -3.49 -1.79 13.52
N LEU A 47 -2.94 -0.61 13.25
CA LEU A 47 -2.79 0.45 14.23
C LEU A 47 -3.46 1.73 13.75
N ASP A 48 -3.93 2.53 14.70
CA ASP A 48 -4.55 3.83 14.43
C ASP A 48 -4.38 4.79 15.62
N THR A 49 -4.81 6.04 15.47
CA THR A 49 -4.74 7.04 16.52
C THR A 49 -5.75 6.73 17.64
N PRO A 50 -5.31 6.86 18.91
CA PRO A 50 -6.17 6.62 20.07
C PRO A 50 -7.46 7.44 20.02
N GLY A 51 -8.61 6.78 20.13
CA GLY A 51 -9.92 7.41 20.29
C GLY A 51 -10.46 8.25 19.12
N THR A 52 -9.72 8.45 18.02
CA THR A 52 -10.15 9.34 16.92
C THR A 52 -10.30 8.67 15.57
N ALA A 53 -9.65 7.53 15.32
CA ALA A 53 -9.66 6.85 14.02
C ALA A 53 -9.07 7.69 12.88
N SER A 54 -8.10 8.56 13.17
CA SER A 54 -7.61 9.55 12.21
C SER A 54 -7.00 8.90 10.97
N LEU A 55 -6.34 7.74 11.10
CA LEU A 55 -5.79 7.04 9.93
C LEU A 55 -6.93 6.44 9.10
N PHE A 56 -7.77 5.62 9.75
CA PHE A 56 -8.89 4.96 9.10
C PHE A 56 -9.82 5.95 8.39
N LYS A 57 -10.21 7.06 9.03
CA LYS A 57 -11.07 8.10 8.44
C LYS A 57 -10.42 8.85 7.29
N LYS A 58 -9.09 8.96 7.26
CA LYS A 58 -8.33 9.54 6.15
C LYS A 58 -8.04 8.52 5.03
N GLY A 59 -8.54 7.28 5.14
CA GLY A 59 -8.28 6.22 4.17
C GLY A 59 -6.83 5.73 4.18
N MET A 60 -6.12 5.97 5.29
CA MET A 60 -4.77 5.48 5.53
C MET A 60 -4.83 4.19 6.34
N TYR A 61 -3.98 3.22 5.99
CA TYR A 61 -3.95 1.94 6.68
C TYR A 61 -2.53 1.61 7.12
N LEU A 62 -2.27 1.68 8.43
CA LEU A 62 -1.00 1.28 9.04
C LEU A 62 -1.13 -0.13 9.63
N ARG A 63 -0.14 -0.98 9.36
CA ARG A 63 -0.08 -2.33 9.93
C ARG A 63 1.34 -2.83 10.16
N LEU A 64 1.45 -3.75 11.12
CA LEU A 64 2.56 -4.69 11.22
C LEU A 64 2.16 -6.00 10.55
N ARG A 65 2.79 -6.35 9.43
CA ARG A 65 2.60 -7.62 8.74
C ARG A 65 3.75 -8.55 9.09
N ASN A 66 3.46 -9.62 9.84
CA ASN A 66 4.50 -10.53 10.37
C ASN A 66 5.64 -9.79 11.11
N GLY A 67 5.32 -8.67 11.77
CA GLY A 67 6.30 -7.83 12.48
C GLY A 67 6.94 -6.72 11.63
N GLU A 68 6.71 -6.70 10.32
CA GLU A 68 7.24 -5.67 9.43
C GLU A 68 6.26 -4.51 9.24
N TRP A 69 6.75 -3.28 9.30
CA TRP A 69 5.93 -2.08 9.10
C TRP A 69 5.51 -1.90 7.64
N GLN A 70 4.22 -1.66 7.44
CA GLN A 70 3.63 -1.35 6.15
C GLN A 70 2.54 -0.28 6.31
N ALA A 71 2.53 0.71 5.43
CA ALA A 71 1.47 1.72 5.36
C ALA A 71 0.93 1.83 3.94
N LYS A 72 -0.40 1.86 3.78
CA LYS A 72 -1.06 2.31 2.55
C LYS A 72 -1.50 3.75 2.73
N LEU A 73 -0.96 4.65 1.91
CA LEU A 73 -1.29 6.08 1.91
C LEU A 73 -2.04 6.41 0.61
N PRO A 74 -3.21 7.05 0.67
CA PRO A 74 -3.95 7.38 -0.54
C PRO A 74 -3.15 8.35 -1.41
N VAL A 75 -3.13 8.12 -2.73
CA VAL A 75 -2.48 9.05 -3.66
C VAL A 75 -3.20 10.41 -3.62
N SER A 76 -2.44 11.51 -3.64
CA SER A 76 -2.97 12.88 -3.57
C SER A 76 -4.14 13.11 -4.53
N GLY A 77 -5.20 13.75 -4.04
CA GLY A 77 -6.44 14.01 -4.79
C GLY A 77 -7.43 12.84 -4.82
N GLN A 78 -7.08 11.65 -4.31
CA GLN A 78 -8.03 10.56 -4.16
C GLN A 78 -8.91 10.75 -2.91
N ARG A 79 -10.22 10.75 -3.11
CA ARG A 79 -11.19 10.52 -2.03
C ARG A 79 -11.49 9.04 -1.92
N ILE A 80 -10.94 8.39 -0.89
CA ILE A 80 -11.28 7.00 -0.54
C ILE A 80 -12.74 6.92 -0.06
N PHE A 81 -13.25 8.02 0.51
CA PHE A 81 -14.58 8.15 1.08
C PHE A 81 -15.37 9.24 0.36
N SER A 82 -16.61 8.95 -0.02
CA SER A 82 -17.44 9.84 -0.83
C SER A 82 -17.92 11.10 -0.09
N ASP A 83 -17.92 11.08 1.24
CA ASP A 83 -18.29 12.18 2.15
C ASP A 83 -17.55 11.96 3.49
N GLU A 84 -17.34 13.01 4.30
CA GLU A 84 -16.79 12.92 5.67
C GLU A 84 -17.63 12.02 6.58
N ARG A 85 -18.91 11.80 6.22
CA ARG A 85 -19.83 10.85 6.89
C ARG A 85 -19.87 9.46 6.23
N SER A 86 -19.27 9.30 5.05
CA SER A 86 -19.33 8.07 4.26
C SER A 86 -18.03 7.28 4.41
N GLU A 87 -17.99 6.36 5.36
CA GLU A 87 -16.88 5.41 5.52
C GLU A 87 -16.94 4.24 4.51
N HIS A 88 -17.55 4.47 3.34
CA HIS A 88 -17.64 3.49 2.27
C HIS A 88 -16.73 3.91 1.12
N GLU A 89 -15.75 3.05 0.80
CA GLU A 89 -15.17 3.02 -0.54
C GLU A 89 -16.35 2.89 -1.52
N PRO A 90 -16.42 3.70 -2.59
CA PRO A 90 -17.50 3.59 -3.55
C PRO A 90 -17.55 2.16 -4.11
N ASP A 91 -18.75 1.63 -4.30
CA ASP A 91 -18.95 0.24 -4.73
C ASP A 91 -18.19 -0.05 -6.03
N GLY A 92 -17.27 -1.03 -5.98
CA GLY A 92 -16.45 -1.41 -7.13
C GLY A 92 -15.37 -0.39 -7.53
N ALA A 93 -15.09 0.62 -6.69
CA ALA A 93 -14.08 1.62 -6.97
C ALA A 93 -12.68 1.03 -7.11
N THR A 94 -11.90 1.62 -8.01
CA THR A 94 -10.45 1.44 -8.03
C THR A 94 -9.84 2.31 -6.95
N THR A 95 -9.02 1.73 -6.09
CA THR A 95 -8.28 2.44 -5.05
C THR A 95 -6.80 2.57 -5.43
N ARG A 96 -6.16 3.67 -5.03
CA ARG A 96 -4.77 4.01 -5.42
C ARG A 96 -3.96 4.35 -4.18
N PHE A 97 -2.95 3.56 -3.88
CA PHE A 97 -2.12 3.77 -2.69
C PHE A 97 -0.65 3.93 -3.07
N GLU A 98 0.05 4.78 -2.34
CA GLU A 98 1.48 4.61 -2.11
C GLU A 98 1.63 3.61 -0.96
N GLU A 99 2.08 2.40 -1.27
CA GLU A 99 2.44 1.39 -0.26
C GLU A 99 3.91 1.59 0.16
N VAL A 100 4.09 1.86 1.45
CA VAL A 100 5.38 2.18 2.07
C VAL A 100 5.76 1.07 3.03
N HIS A 101 7.01 0.61 2.96
CA HIS A 101 7.53 -0.51 3.76
C HIS A 101 8.69 -0.07 4.64
N GLY A 102 8.84 -0.71 5.80
CA GLY A 102 9.93 -0.47 6.75
C GLY A 102 9.63 0.69 7.69
N GLN A 103 10.10 0.58 8.93
CA GLN A 103 9.75 1.54 9.99
C GLN A 103 10.14 2.97 9.65
N GLU A 104 11.38 3.16 9.19
CA GLU A 104 11.97 4.48 8.96
C GLU A 104 11.24 5.25 7.84
N ASP A 105 10.94 4.56 6.73
CA ASP A 105 10.18 5.14 5.61
C ASP A 105 8.71 5.39 5.99
N VAL A 106 8.09 4.48 6.74
CA VAL A 106 6.71 4.67 7.25
C VAL A 106 6.64 5.88 8.20
N GLU A 107 7.57 6.01 9.14
CA GLU A 107 7.65 7.16 10.06
C GLU A 107 7.81 8.47 9.29
N LEU A 108 8.76 8.50 8.34
CA LEU A 108 9.05 9.67 7.52
C LEU A 108 7.83 10.15 6.71
N ARG A 109 7.00 9.21 6.25
CA ARG A 109 5.82 9.51 5.41
C ARG A 109 4.58 9.82 6.24
N LEU A 110 4.31 9.02 7.26
CA LEU A 110 3.04 9.03 7.98
C LEU A 110 2.98 10.11 9.07
N LEU A 111 4.05 10.28 9.87
CA LEU A 111 4.01 11.18 11.02
C LEU A 111 3.72 12.64 10.65
N PRO A 112 4.24 13.21 9.55
CA PRO A 112 3.87 14.55 9.11
C PRO A 112 2.35 14.69 8.82
N MET A 113 1.69 13.64 8.34
CA MET A 113 0.25 13.64 8.01
C MET A 113 -0.65 13.55 9.25
N LEU A 114 -0.06 13.24 10.41
CA LEU A 114 -0.74 13.18 11.70
C LEU A 114 -0.68 14.50 12.47
N GLU A 115 -0.03 15.54 11.95
CA GLU A 115 -0.05 16.91 12.49
C GLU A 115 0.26 17.00 14.00
N GLY A 116 1.15 16.12 14.47
CA GLY A 116 1.56 16.07 15.88
C GLY A 116 0.56 15.39 16.83
N GLN A 117 -0.48 14.71 16.33
CA GLN A 117 -1.36 13.86 17.14
C GLN A 117 -0.58 12.76 17.87
N VAL A 118 0.50 12.28 17.26
CA VAL A 118 1.47 11.34 17.84
C VAL A 118 2.88 11.74 17.42
N LYS A 119 3.89 11.42 18.24
CA LYS A 119 5.30 11.68 17.91
C LYS A 119 6.01 10.45 17.36
N THR A 120 5.53 9.26 17.70
CA THR A 120 6.12 7.98 17.29
C THR A 120 5.02 6.98 16.92
N LEU A 121 5.34 5.98 16.10
CA LEU A 121 4.38 4.90 15.79
C LEU A 121 3.99 4.09 17.03
N GLY A 122 4.81 4.11 18.08
CA GLY A 122 4.55 3.42 19.36
C GLY A 122 3.42 4.03 20.18
N GLU A 123 3.00 5.26 19.87
CA GLU A 123 1.86 5.93 20.51
C GLU A 123 0.50 5.55 19.88
N LEU A 124 0.52 4.79 18.78
CA LEU A 124 -0.69 4.32 18.10
C LEU A 124 -1.27 3.09 18.81
N GLU A 125 -2.59 2.97 18.78
CA GLU A 125 -3.32 1.86 19.38
C GLU A 125 -3.55 0.74 18.37
N ARG A 126 -3.47 -0.50 18.83
CA ARG A 126 -3.87 -1.66 18.04
C ARG A 126 -5.39 -1.69 17.94
N VAL A 127 -5.90 -1.69 16.71
CA VAL A 127 -7.34 -1.66 16.46
C VAL A 127 -7.87 -2.98 15.91
N ALA A 128 -7.03 -3.75 15.21
CA ALA A 128 -7.39 -5.08 14.74
C ALA A 128 -6.16 -5.99 14.66
N ARG A 129 -6.40 -7.29 14.80
CA ARG A 129 -5.38 -8.32 14.60
C ARG A 129 -6.01 -9.55 13.98
N PHE A 130 -5.50 -10.01 12.85
CA PHE A 130 -5.99 -11.23 12.22
C PHE A 130 -4.96 -11.88 11.30
N ARG A 131 -5.12 -13.20 11.10
CA ARG A 131 -4.36 -13.98 10.12
C ARG A 131 -5.09 -13.98 8.78
N THR A 132 -4.33 -13.90 7.70
CA THR A 132 -4.82 -14.07 6.33
C THR A 132 -4.08 -15.22 5.66
N HIS A 133 -4.84 -16.07 4.96
CA HIS A 133 -4.33 -17.03 4.00
C HIS A 133 -4.60 -16.51 2.60
N ARG A 134 -3.53 -16.19 1.86
CA ARG A 134 -3.57 -15.59 0.53
C ARG A 134 -3.22 -16.62 -0.53
N LYS A 135 -4.08 -16.70 -1.54
CA LYS A 135 -3.80 -17.33 -2.84
C LYS A 135 -3.60 -16.22 -3.86
N GLY A 136 -2.53 -16.29 -4.65
CA GLY A 136 -2.20 -15.30 -5.67
C GLY A 136 -1.92 -15.88 -7.05
N TRP A 137 -2.11 -15.06 -8.08
CA TRP A 137 -1.80 -15.38 -9.46
C TRP A 137 -1.23 -14.15 -10.16
N VAL A 138 -0.33 -14.36 -11.10
CA VAL A 138 0.02 -13.37 -12.12
C VAL A 138 -0.76 -13.71 -13.38
N VAL A 139 -1.52 -12.75 -13.89
CA VAL A 139 -2.40 -12.88 -15.05
C VAL A 139 -1.91 -11.94 -16.15
N ASP A 140 -1.77 -12.49 -17.36
CA ASP A 140 -1.30 -11.79 -18.56
C ASP A 140 0.05 -11.08 -18.39
N GLY A 141 0.84 -11.46 -17.38
CA GLY A 141 2.13 -10.83 -17.05
C GLY A 141 2.04 -9.42 -16.45
N GLU A 142 0.84 -8.85 -16.31
CA GLU A 142 0.65 -7.44 -15.89
C GLU A 142 -0.18 -7.30 -14.61
N PHE A 143 -1.04 -8.26 -14.29
CA PHE A 143 -1.99 -8.16 -13.19
C PHE A 143 -1.73 -9.21 -12.12
N LYS A 144 -1.77 -8.79 -10.87
CA LYS A 144 -1.75 -9.69 -9.73
C LYS A 144 -3.17 -9.86 -9.22
N VAL A 145 -3.68 -11.09 -9.28
CA VAL A 145 -4.98 -11.45 -8.72
C VAL A 145 -4.73 -12.18 -7.40
N VAL A 146 -5.39 -11.76 -6.33
CA VAL A 146 -5.30 -12.43 -5.03
C VAL A 146 -6.67 -12.79 -4.50
N TRP A 147 -6.73 -13.88 -3.74
CA TRP A 147 -7.87 -14.29 -2.93
C TRP A 147 -7.41 -14.46 -1.49
N ASP A 148 -7.94 -13.63 -0.60
CA ASP A 148 -7.63 -13.63 0.81
C ASP A 148 -8.76 -14.28 1.61
N GLN A 149 -8.40 -15.23 2.46
CA GLN A 149 -9.28 -15.79 3.49
C GLN A 149 -8.75 -15.40 4.87
N THR A 150 -9.54 -14.67 5.65
CA THR A 150 -9.19 -14.32 7.03
C THR A 150 -9.56 -15.42 8.01
N CYS A 151 -8.86 -15.46 9.15
CA CYS A 151 -9.17 -16.41 10.24
C CYS A 151 -10.54 -16.19 10.90
N PHE A 152 -11.20 -15.05 10.63
CA PHE A 152 -12.55 -14.77 11.08
C PHE A 152 -13.63 -15.08 10.04
N GLY A 153 -13.28 -15.76 8.95
CA GLY A 153 -14.23 -16.27 7.96
C GLY A 153 -14.57 -15.30 6.82
N HIS A 154 -13.94 -14.13 6.76
CA HIS A 154 -14.15 -13.20 5.64
C HIS A 154 -13.26 -13.55 4.45
N GLY A 155 -13.86 -13.59 3.26
CA GLY A 155 -13.18 -13.78 1.98
C GLY A 155 -13.26 -12.51 1.14
N VAL A 156 -12.15 -12.11 0.52
CA VAL A 156 -12.13 -11.00 -0.44
C VAL A 156 -11.05 -11.24 -1.48
N GLY A 157 -11.35 -10.90 -2.73
CA GLY A 157 -10.37 -10.88 -3.80
C GLY A 157 -9.96 -9.48 -4.18
N GLU A 158 -8.74 -9.33 -4.68
CA GLU A 158 -8.18 -8.07 -5.15
C GLU A 158 -7.47 -8.32 -6.49
N VAL A 159 -7.64 -7.41 -7.44
CA VAL A 159 -6.83 -7.35 -8.67
C VAL A 159 -6.00 -6.08 -8.59
N GLU A 160 -4.68 -6.24 -8.61
CA GLU A 160 -3.69 -5.16 -8.55
C GLU A 160 -3.00 -5.07 -9.92
N TYR A 161 -2.82 -3.85 -10.43
CA TYR A 161 -1.92 -3.64 -11.57
C TYR A 161 -0.47 -3.70 -11.09
N ALA A 162 0.30 -4.68 -11.55
CA ALA A 162 1.66 -4.95 -11.11
C ALA A 162 2.74 -4.30 -12.00
N GLY A 163 2.34 -3.53 -13.02
CA GLY A 163 3.24 -2.93 -14.01
C GLY A 163 3.67 -3.93 -15.09
N GLY A 164 3.56 -3.55 -16.36
CA GLY A 164 4.18 -4.31 -17.46
C GLY A 164 5.70 -4.22 -17.45
N GLU A 165 6.37 -5.19 -18.09
CA GLU A 165 7.84 -5.23 -18.24
C GLU A 165 8.39 -3.85 -18.63
N GLY A 166 9.26 -3.29 -17.77
CA GLY A 166 9.98 -2.05 -18.05
C GLY A 166 9.60 -0.82 -17.23
N VAL A 167 8.61 -0.89 -16.35
CA VAL A 167 8.33 0.22 -15.41
C VAL A 167 8.36 -0.28 -13.97
N GLY A 168 9.24 0.31 -13.16
CA GLY A 168 9.51 -0.06 -11.76
C GLY A 168 8.37 0.23 -10.78
N TYR A 169 7.14 -0.18 -11.09
CA TYR A 169 6.00 -0.18 -10.17
C TYR A 169 5.55 -1.63 -9.95
N GLY A 170 5.12 -1.99 -8.74
CA GLY A 170 4.75 -3.36 -8.36
C GLY A 170 5.82 -4.19 -7.63
N ASP A 171 5.31 -5.06 -6.74
CA ASP A 171 5.97 -6.04 -5.87
C ASP A 171 7.25 -6.66 -6.48
N GLU A 172 8.38 -6.63 -5.74
CA GLU A 172 9.67 -7.21 -6.20
C GLU A 172 9.56 -8.70 -6.57
N GLU A 173 8.56 -9.41 -6.02
CA GLU A 173 8.31 -10.81 -6.33
C GLU A 173 7.81 -11.02 -7.77
N VAL A 174 6.94 -10.14 -8.27
CA VAL A 174 6.50 -10.19 -9.68
C VAL A 174 7.69 -9.95 -10.60
N ARG A 175 8.61 -9.03 -10.25
CA ARG A 175 9.84 -8.82 -11.03
C ARG A 175 10.79 -10.02 -10.98
N ARG A 176 10.90 -10.73 -9.87
CA ARG A 176 11.74 -11.93 -9.76
C ARG A 176 11.22 -13.09 -10.59
N GLU A 177 9.90 -13.27 -10.68
CA GLU A 177 9.31 -14.36 -11.47
C GLU A 177 9.16 -14.02 -12.96
N VAL A 178 8.90 -12.75 -13.31
CA VAL A 178 8.78 -12.30 -14.71
C VAL A 178 10.17 -12.03 -15.34
N GLY A 179 11.17 -11.62 -14.56
CA GLY A 179 12.53 -11.28 -15.03
C GLY A 179 13.42 -12.44 -15.50
N GLY A 180 12.84 -13.60 -15.82
CA GLY A 180 13.55 -14.80 -16.28
C GLY A 180 13.92 -14.82 -17.77
N TYR A 181 13.69 -13.74 -18.54
CA TYR A 181 14.07 -13.65 -19.96
C TYR A 181 15.33 -12.80 -20.16
N ASN A 182 16.41 -13.46 -20.60
CA ASN A 182 17.69 -12.83 -20.94
C ASN A 182 17.62 -12.04 -22.25
N GLY A 183 18.10 -10.79 -22.23
CA GLY A 183 18.78 -10.21 -23.39
C GLY A 183 18.43 -8.75 -23.71
N ALA A 184 19.20 -7.80 -23.16
CA ALA A 184 19.90 -6.72 -23.88
C ALA A 184 20.29 -5.59 -22.91
N GLN A 185 21.56 -5.19 -22.97
CA GLN A 185 22.10 -4.02 -22.27
C GLN A 185 21.27 -2.75 -22.55
N MET A 186 20.82 -2.09 -21.48
CA MET A 186 20.25 -0.74 -21.52
C MET A 186 21.32 0.32 -21.22
N PRO A 187 21.19 1.55 -21.75
CA PRO A 187 22.18 2.60 -21.65
C PRO A 187 22.23 3.22 -20.24
N GLN A 188 23.45 3.55 -19.79
CA GLN A 188 23.74 4.16 -18.50
C GLN A 188 22.97 5.49 -18.34
N GLY A 189 22.04 5.52 -17.38
CA GLY A 189 21.24 6.71 -17.05
C GLY A 189 22.02 7.80 -16.31
N PRO A 190 21.36 8.93 -15.98
CA PRO A 190 21.98 10.19 -15.51
C PRO A 190 22.81 10.07 -14.22
N ARG A 191 22.70 8.95 -13.51
CA ARG A 191 23.43 8.66 -12.27
C ARG A 191 24.93 8.41 -12.50
N GLY A 192 25.31 7.90 -13.67
CA GLY A 192 26.73 7.71 -14.03
C GLY A 192 27.51 9.03 -14.10
N LYS A 193 26.85 10.10 -14.54
CA LYS A 193 27.47 11.44 -14.70
C LYS A 193 27.62 12.24 -13.40
N LEU A 194 26.90 11.85 -12.34
CA LEU A 194 26.92 12.54 -11.04
C LEU A 194 28.01 12.01 -10.10
N LEU A 195 28.32 10.71 -10.16
CA LEU A 195 29.39 10.09 -9.37
C LEU A 195 30.78 10.54 -9.84
N GLU A 196 30.97 10.68 -11.15
CA GLU A 196 32.22 11.17 -11.76
C GLU A 196 32.52 12.64 -11.38
N LYS A 197 31.48 13.43 -11.09
CA LYS A 197 31.60 14.84 -10.68
C LYS A 197 31.92 15.02 -9.19
N ALA A 198 31.57 14.06 -8.34
CA ALA A 198 31.86 14.10 -6.90
C ALA A 198 33.31 13.69 -6.60
N GLU A 199 33.87 12.75 -7.36
CA GLU A 199 35.27 12.31 -7.23
C GLU A 199 36.25 13.38 -7.73
N THR A 200 35.88 14.15 -8.77
CA THR A 200 36.65 15.31 -9.24
C THR A 200 36.67 16.49 -8.24
N MET A 201 35.79 16.49 -7.23
CA MET A 201 35.71 17.53 -6.20
C MET A 201 36.39 17.16 -4.87
N GLY A 202 37.04 16.00 -4.77
CA GLY A 202 38.03 15.71 -3.71
C GLY A 202 37.51 15.56 -2.27
N LEU A 203 36.23 15.28 -2.04
CA LEU A 203 35.66 15.13 -0.70
C LEU A 203 35.91 13.72 -0.13
N SER A 204 36.74 13.62 0.92
CA SER A 204 37.10 12.36 1.59
C SER A 204 36.11 11.96 2.70
N LYS A 205 35.99 10.65 2.93
CA LYS A 205 34.97 9.98 3.77
C LYS A 205 35.21 9.99 5.29
N THR A 206 36.17 10.74 5.83
CA THR A 206 36.54 10.63 7.26
C THR A 206 36.44 11.96 8.00
N SER A 207 35.27 12.23 8.58
CA SER A 207 35.10 13.03 9.82
C SER A 207 33.64 13.00 10.26
N ILE A 208 33.24 11.95 10.99
CA ILE A 208 31.95 11.92 11.71
C ILE A 208 32.28 11.69 13.19
N GLY A 209 32.33 12.79 13.95
CA GLY A 209 32.41 12.79 15.40
C GLY A 209 31.05 13.12 15.99
N THR A 210 30.66 12.39 17.04
CA THR A 210 29.43 12.58 17.81
C THR A 210 29.60 13.74 18.80
N SER A 211 29.11 14.94 18.47
CA SER A 211 29.03 16.08 19.39
C SER A 211 27.76 16.90 19.11
N PRO A 212 27.07 17.45 20.14
CA PRO A 212 25.86 18.27 19.99
C PRO A 212 26.01 19.52 19.10
N GLU A 213 27.23 19.98 18.83
CA GLU A 213 27.50 21.11 17.92
C GLU A 213 27.31 20.77 16.43
N SER A 214 27.07 19.50 16.07
CA SER A 214 26.87 19.07 14.68
C SER A 214 25.46 19.30 14.11
N GLN A 215 24.51 19.80 14.91
CA GLN A 215 23.14 20.05 14.45
C GLN A 215 23.04 21.27 13.52
N GLY A 216 23.90 22.28 13.69
CA GLY A 216 23.99 23.43 12.78
C GLY A 216 24.65 23.11 11.43
N THR A 217 25.45 22.05 11.37
CA THR A 217 26.18 21.65 10.17
C THR A 217 25.27 20.99 9.14
N TRP A 218 24.22 20.27 9.57
CA TRP A 218 23.26 19.65 8.67
C TRP A 218 22.40 20.67 7.91
N ALA A 219 21.94 21.73 8.59
CA ALA A 219 21.21 22.82 7.94
C ALA A 219 22.07 23.53 6.88
N ARG A 220 23.37 23.70 7.16
CA ARG A 220 24.33 24.33 6.23
C ARG A 220 24.69 23.43 5.04
N VAL A 221 24.89 22.13 5.26
CA VAL A 221 25.14 21.14 4.19
C VAL A 221 23.92 20.99 3.28
N MET A 222 22.69 21.02 3.84
CA MET A 222 21.45 21.00 3.07
C MET A 222 21.26 22.29 2.23
N GLY A 223 21.71 23.44 2.75
CA GLY A 223 21.74 24.71 2.03
C GLY A 223 22.77 24.76 0.90
N GLU A 224 24.00 24.30 1.15
CA GLU A 224 25.11 24.33 0.17
C GLU A 224 24.94 23.28 -0.96
N LEU A 225 24.18 22.20 -0.75
CA LEU A 225 23.79 21.22 -1.78
C LEU A 225 22.55 21.63 -2.60
N GLY A 226 21.99 22.82 -2.37
CA GLY A 226 20.79 23.28 -3.08
C GLY A 226 19.50 22.50 -2.74
N LEU A 227 19.50 21.72 -1.66
CA LEU A 227 18.34 20.95 -1.20
C LEU A 227 17.42 21.76 -0.26
N GLY A 228 17.85 22.95 0.16
CA GLY A 228 17.11 23.85 1.05
C GLY A 228 15.87 24.52 0.44
N ASN A 229 15.63 24.40 -0.86
CA ASN A 229 14.47 24.97 -1.57
C ASN A 229 13.70 23.93 -2.40
N ALA A 230 13.73 22.65 -2.03
CA ALA A 230 12.95 21.60 -2.69
C ALA A 230 11.58 21.35 -2.03
N LEU A 231 10.94 22.42 -1.53
CA LEU A 231 9.56 22.38 -0.99
C LEU A 231 8.57 23.23 -1.79
N ASP A 232 8.96 23.80 -2.94
CA ASP A 232 8.03 24.43 -3.89
C ASP A 232 8.23 23.83 -5.29
N GLU A 233 7.51 22.73 -5.55
CA GLU A 233 6.75 22.40 -6.77
C GLU A 233 6.35 20.91 -6.76
N PRO A 234 5.12 20.55 -7.19
CA PRO A 234 4.52 19.25 -6.88
C PRO A 234 5.10 18.14 -7.78
N LYS A 235 5.76 17.15 -7.15
CA LYS A 235 6.06 15.85 -7.77
C LYS A 235 4.81 14.99 -8.00
N ASP A 236 3.64 15.49 -7.61
CA ASP A 236 2.36 14.78 -7.60
C ASP A 236 1.81 14.52 -9.02
N GLY A 237 2.19 15.33 -10.02
CA GLY A 237 1.67 15.20 -11.39
C GLY A 237 2.04 13.88 -12.08
N HIS A 238 3.25 13.37 -11.84
CA HIS A 238 3.71 12.13 -12.46
C HIS A 238 3.10 10.87 -11.83
N LEU A 239 2.94 10.85 -10.50
CA LEU A 239 2.26 9.76 -9.80
C LEU A 239 0.77 9.72 -10.14
N GLY A 240 0.10 10.87 -10.23
CA GLY A 240 -1.30 10.96 -10.64
C GLY A 240 -1.54 10.41 -12.05
N ALA A 241 -0.70 10.76 -13.02
CA ALA A 241 -0.80 10.25 -14.39
C ALA A 241 -0.54 8.74 -14.49
N ALA A 242 0.47 8.23 -13.79
CA ALA A 242 0.76 6.80 -13.74
C ALA A 242 -0.41 6.01 -13.13
N ALA A 243 -1.00 6.52 -12.04
CA ALA A 243 -2.15 5.89 -11.39
C ALA A 243 -3.40 5.90 -12.29
N ALA A 244 -3.64 6.97 -13.04
CA ALA A 244 -4.75 7.04 -13.99
C ALA A 244 -4.59 6.02 -15.14
N SER A 245 -3.38 5.88 -15.70
CA SER A 245 -3.11 4.88 -16.73
C SER A 245 -3.25 3.45 -16.21
N ALA A 246 -2.77 3.17 -15.00
CA ALA A 246 -2.95 1.87 -14.36
C ALA A 246 -4.43 1.55 -14.09
N GLU A 247 -5.23 2.55 -13.71
CA GLU A 247 -6.67 2.39 -13.52
C GLU A 247 -7.39 2.07 -14.82
N GLU A 248 -7.08 2.77 -15.91
CA GLU A 248 -7.66 2.49 -17.23
C GLU A 248 -7.34 1.05 -17.69
N LYS A 249 -6.11 0.60 -17.48
CA LYS A 249 -5.71 -0.79 -17.75
C LYS A 249 -6.48 -1.79 -16.89
N LEU A 250 -6.60 -1.52 -15.60
CA LEU A 250 -7.35 -2.36 -14.66
C LEU A 250 -8.84 -2.44 -15.06
N ASP A 251 -9.43 -1.33 -15.51
CA ASP A 251 -10.79 -1.29 -16.03
C ASP A 251 -10.98 -2.15 -17.28
N GLY A 252 -10.04 -2.04 -18.23
CA GLY A 252 -10.02 -2.89 -19.42
C GLY A 252 -9.94 -4.38 -19.05
N PHE A 253 -9.03 -4.73 -18.13
CA PHE A 253 -8.85 -6.09 -17.64
C PHE A 253 -10.10 -6.65 -16.97
N MET A 254 -10.66 -5.91 -15.99
CA MET A 254 -11.82 -6.35 -15.22
C MET A 254 -13.07 -6.50 -16.11
N ARG A 255 -13.22 -5.67 -17.14
CA ARG A 255 -14.31 -5.77 -18.12
C ARG A 255 -14.13 -6.97 -19.05
N ARG A 256 -12.91 -7.16 -19.59
CA ARG A 256 -12.62 -8.27 -20.52
C ARG A 256 -12.79 -9.63 -19.84
N TYR A 257 -12.42 -9.72 -18.58
CA TYR A 257 -12.45 -10.95 -17.80
C TYR A 257 -13.52 -10.93 -16.71
N GLU A 258 -14.64 -10.24 -16.95
CA GLU A 258 -15.75 -10.15 -15.98
C GLU A 258 -16.27 -11.51 -15.55
N TRP A 259 -16.17 -12.52 -16.43
CA TRP A 259 -16.57 -13.91 -16.16
C TRP A 259 -15.81 -14.54 -15.00
N ALA A 260 -14.63 -14.03 -14.68
CA ALA A 260 -13.72 -14.59 -13.69
C ALA A 260 -13.99 -14.07 -12.27
N PHE A 261 -14.67 -12.92 -12.14
CA PHE A 261 -14.81 -12.19 -10.88
C PHE A 261 -16.28 -12.05 -10.47
N GLY A 262 -16.58 -12.39 -9.22
CA GLY A 262 -17.89 -12.22 -8.63
C GLY A 262 -18.32 -10.76 -8.59
N GLN A 263 -19.56 -10.51 -9.01
CA GLN A 263 -20.18 -9.18 -8.97
C GLN A 263 -20.59 -8.80 -7.54
N GLY A 264 -20.76 -7.50 -7.30
CA GLY A 264 -21.25 -6.95 -6.03
C GLY A 264 -20.19 -6.15 -5.26
N VAL A 265 -20.58 -5.71 -4.07
CA VAL A 265 -19.75 -4.81 -3.24
C VAL A 265 -18.78 -5.64 -2.40
N ALA A 266 -17.53 -5.71 -2.86
CA ALA A 266 -16.46 -6.32 -2.09
C ALA A 266 -16.09 -5.46 -0.88
N LYS A 267 -15.99 -6.09 0.29
CA LYS A 267 -15.65 -5.42 1.55
C LYS A 267 -14.21 -5.70 1.93
N GLY A 268 -13.45 -4.64 2.25
CA GLY A 268 -12.09 -4.77 2.76
C GLY A 268 -12.01 -5.53 4.10
N LYS A 269 -10.89 -6.21 4.35
CA LYS A 269 -10.68 -7.08 5.52
C LYS A 269 -10.84 -6.34 6.85
N LEU A 270 -10.22 -5.17 7.00
CA LEU A 270 -10.26 -4.39 8.25
C LEU A 270 -11.69 -3.95 8.58
N ARG A 271 -12.44 -3.51 7.58
CA ARG A 271 -13.84 -3.12 7.75
C ARG A 271 -14.72 -4.32 8.14
N ALA A 272 -14.54 -5.47 7.48
CA ALA A 272 -15.25 -6.69 7.83
C ALA A 272 -14.93 -7.15 9.26
N TYR A 273 -13.70 -6.93 9.74
CA TYR A 273 -13.31 -7.20 11.12
C TYR A 273 -14.12 -6.34 12.11
N PHE A 274 -14.22 -5.02 11.90
CA PHE A 274 -14.98 -4.13 12.78
C PHE A 274 -16.49 -4.40 12.77
N GLU A 275 -17.07 -4.75 11.63
CA GLU A 275 -18.48 -5.15 11.58
C GLU A 275 -18.76 -6.42 12.37
N LYS A 276 -17.79 -7.35 12.41
CA LYS A 276 -17.93 -8.61 13.15
C LYS A 276 -17.69 -8.46 14.65
N TYR A 277 -16.72 -7.64 15.04
CA TYR A 277 -16.23 -7.57 16.43
C TYR A 277 -16.50 -6.24 17.14
N GLY A 278 -17.15 -5.31 16.46
CA GLY A 278 -17.34 -3.95 16.93
C GLY A 278 -16.20 -3.01 16.54
N PHE A 279 -16.52 -1.73 16.51
CA PHE A 279 -15.54 -0.66 16.31
C PHE A 279 -14.83 -0.32 17.63
N PRO A 280 -13.56 0.10 17.59
CA PRO A 280 -12.88 0.62 18.78
C PRO A 280 -13.68 1.71 19.48
N LYS A 281 -13.57 1.79 20.81
CA LYS A 281 -14.25 2.82 21.61
C LYS A 281 -13.84 4.21 21.11
N GLY A 282 -14.79 5.14 20.97
CA GLY A 282 -14.54 6.47 20.39
C GLY A 282 -14.59 6.52 18.87
N TRP A 283 -14.74 5.38 18.20
CA TRP A 283 -15.01 5.30 16.75
C TRP A 283 -16.51 5.19 16.47
N GLU A 284 -17.38 5.50 17.44
CA GLU A 284 -18.80 5.26 17.29
C GLU A 284 -19.38 6.02 16.09
N ARG A 285 -20.19 5.32 15.30
CA ARG A 285 -20.93 5.91 14.18
C ARG A 285 -22.06 6.77 14.74
N VAL A 286 -22.09 8.05 14.42
CA VAL A 286 -23.29 8.87 14.59
C VAL A 286 -24.27 8.51 13.47
N SER A 287 -24.96 7.37 13.58
CA SER A 287 -26.02 7.03 12.63
C SER A 287 -27.36 7.61 13.10
N ALA A 288 -28.13 8.22 12.20
CA ALA A 288 -29.45 8.79 12.48
C ALA A 288 -30.53 7.76 12.86
N LYS A 289 -30.18 6.46 12.93
CA LYS A 289 -31.14 5.36 13.14
C LYS A 289 -30.90 4.50 14.39
N GLY A 290 -30.03 4.93 15.31
CA GLY A 290 -29.91 4.27 16.62
C GLY A 290 -29.59 2.77 16.51
N TRP A 291 -28.39 2.43 16.06
CA TRP A 291 -27.88 1.07 16.21
C TRP A 291 -27.15 0.97 17.54
N GLU A 292 -27.65 0.13 18.45
CA GLU A 292 -26.93 -0.27 19.66
C GLU A 292 -25.88 -1.30 19.25
N TYR A 293 -24.62 -0.90 19.22
CA TYR A 293 -23.51 -1.84 19.04
C TYR A 293 -23.36 -2.69 20.30
N GLY A 294 -23.31 -4.01 20.13
CA GLY A 294 -22.75 -4.91 21.15
C GLY A 294 -21.34 -4.43 21.49
N GLY A 295 -21.05 -4.28 22.78
CA GLY A 295 -19.84 -3.61 23.27
C GLY A 295 -18.56 -4.08 22.58
N TRP A 296 -17.62 -3.15 22.37
CA TRP A 296 -16.31 -3.45 21.79
C TRP A 296 -15.61 -4.57 22.58
N ALA A 297 -15.32 -5.68 21.90
CA ALA A 297 -14.75 -6.87 22.53
C ALA A 297 -13.22 -6.79 22.75
N GLY A 298 -12.60 -5.65 22.42
CA GLY A 298 -11.14 -5.52 22.39
C GLY A 298 -10.53 -6.03 21.09
N VAL A 299 -9.19 -5.98 21.01
CA VAL A 299 -8.45 -6.72 19.98
C VAL A 299 -8.52 -8.20 20.33
N MET A 300 -9.26 -8.98 19.54
CA MET A 300 -9.44 -10.40 19.79
C MET A 300 -8.20 -11.16 19.32
N ASP A 301 -7.45 -11.70 20.29
CA ASP A 301 -6.29 -12.54 20.03
C ASP A 301 -6.72 -14.01 19.93
N TYR A 302 -7.11 -14.45 18.74
CA TYR A 302 -7.44 -15.85 18.49
C TYR A 302 -6.16 -16.68 18.45
N GLY A 303 -5.76 -17.19 19.63
CA GLY A 303 -4.74 -18.22 19.86
C GLY A 303 -3.91 -18.60 18.64
N ILE A 304 -2.80 -17.88 18.47
CA ILE A 304 -1.88 -17.94 17.33
C ILE A 304 -1.16 -19.27 17.30
#